data_AF-A0A1C4J3F1-F1
#
_entry.id   AF-A0A1C4J3F1-F1
#
_cell.length_a   1.000
_cell.length_b   1.000
_cell.length_c   1.000
_cell.angle_alpha   90.00
_cell.angle_beta   90.00
_cell.angle_gamma   90.00
#
_symmetry.space_group_name_H-M   'P 1'
#
loop_
_entity.id
_entity.type
_entity.pdbx_description
1 polymer ?
#
loop_
_entity_poly.entity_id
_entity_poly.type
_entity_poly.pdbx_seq_one_letter_code
_entity_poly.pdbx_strand_id
1 'polypeptide(L)'
;MGAYNLVRVSSLALYRRYRPESFAEVIGQEHVTDPLQQALRNNRVNHAYLFSGPRGCGKTTSARILARCLNCEKGPTPTPCGECQSCLDLARNGPGSIDVIEIDAASHGGVDDARELREKAFFGPASSRYKIYIIDEAHMVTSAGFNALLKVVEEPPEHLKFIFATTEPEKVIGTIRSRTHHYPFRLVPPGTLREYLGEVCQKEGIPVDDGVLPLVVRAGAGSVRDSMSVMDQLLAGAAADGVTYAMATSLLGYTDGSLLDSVVEAFATGDGAAAFDVVDHVIEGGNDPRRFVADLLERLRDLVILAAVPDAAEKGLIDAPADVIERMLAQASTFGAAELSRSADLVNEGLTEMRGANSPRLQLELICARVLLPAAYGDERAVMARLDRLERGAAQFSGGGGATAPAPPPGPTGRPAY
;
A
#
# COMPACT_ATOMS: atom_id res chain seq x y z
N MET A 1 0.73 -20.15 41.94
CA MET A 1 1.68 -19.12 41.48
C MET A 1 1.95 -19.39 40.01
N GLY A 2 1.14 -18.78 39.14
CA GLY A 2 1.18 -19.01 37.71
C GLY A 2 2.36 -18.29 37.07
N ALA A 3 3.19 -19.05 36.35
CA ALA A 3 4.19 -18.50 35.47
C ALA A 3 3.46 -17.81 34.31
N TYR A 4 3.47 -16.48 34.30
CA TYR A 4 3.13 -15.71 33.11
C TYR A 4 4.12 -16.14 32.01
N ASN A 5 3.61 -16.83 30.98
CA ASN A 5 4.31 -17.02 29.71
C ASN A 5 4.49 -15.63 29.09
N LEU A 6 5.56 -14.95 29.48
CA LEU A 6 6.14 -13.86 28.73
C LEU A 6 6.58 -14.47 27.39
N VAL A 7 5.71 -14.40 26.39
CA VAL A 7 6.12 -14.42 24.99
C VAL A 7 7.29 -13.44 24.93
N ARG A 8 8.50 -13.93 24.64
CA ARG A 8 9.67 -13.09 24.45
C ARG A 8 9.43 -12.28 23.17
N VAL A 9 8.63 -11.23 23.27
CA VAL A 9 8.56 -10.19 22.26
C VAL A 9 9.93 -9.53 22.30
N SER A 10 10.79 -9.93 21.36
CA SER A 10 12.04 -9.23 21.12
C SER A 10 11.68 -7.75 20.93
N SER A 11 12.32 -6.85 21.67
CA SER A 11 12.08 -5.40 21.64
C SER A 11 12.34 -4.73 20.28
N LEU A 12 12.88 -5.47 19.31
CA LEU A 12 13.10 -5.02 17.96
C LEU A 12 11.83 -5.13 17.11
N ALA A 13 11.52 -4.05 16.40
CA ALA A 13 10.41 -3.99 15.45
C ALA A 13 10.47 -5.11 14.40
N LEU A 14 9.30 -5.59 13.94
CA LEU A 14 9.19 -6.69 12.95
C LEU A 14 10.09 -6.51 11.73
N TYR A 15 10.07 -5.31 11.12
CA TYR A 15 10.86 -5.04 9.90
C TYR A 15 12.37 -5.16 10.11
N ARG A 16 12.86 -5.09 11.37
CA ARG A 16 14.26 -5.35 11.72
C ARG A 16 14.50 -6.84 11.96
N ARG A 17 13.61 -7.50 12.71
CA ARG A 17 13.70 -8.94 13.03
C ARG A 17 13.69 -9.81 11.79
N TYR A 18 12.79 -9.52 10.85
CA TYR A 18 12.59 -10.28 9.63
C TYR A 18 13.31 -9.70 8.41
N ARG A 19 14.25 -8.77 8.62
CA ARG A 19 15.03 -8.18 7.52
C ARG A 19 15.82 -9.27 6.78
N PRO A 20 15.64 -9.42 5.45
CA PRO A 20 16.34 -10.44 4.67
C PRO A 20 17.86 -10.44 4.86
N GLU A 21 18.45 -11.63 4.95
CA GLU A 21 19.90 -11.83 5.10
C GLU A 21 20.61 -12.35 3.86
N SER A 22 19.82 -12.81 2.89
CA SER A 22 20.26 -13.37 1.62
C SER A 22 19.32 -12.91 0.51
N PHE A 23 19.77 -12.96 -0.75
CA PHE A 23 18.92 -12.60 -1.89
C PHE A 23 17.71 -13.53 -2.04
N ALA A 24 17.79 -14.77 -1.53
CA ALA A 24 16.68 -15.72 -1.55
C ALA A 24 15.54 -15.36 -0.59
N GLU A 25 15.82 -14.56 0.44
CA GLU A 25 14.81 -14.10 1.41
C GLU A 25 14.12 -12.78 0.97
N VAL A 26 14.59 -12.14 -0.10
CA VAL A 26 14.00 -10.90 -0.61
C VAL A 26 12.77 -11.24 -1.45
N ILE A 27 11.61 -10.74 -1.04
CA ILE A 27 10.33 -11.03 -1.71
C ILE A 27 10.00 -10.03 -2.84
N GLY A 28 9.46 -10.53 -3.95
CA GLY A 28 8.87 -9.71 -5.01
C GLY A 28 9.85 -8.82 -5.77
N GLN A 29 11.14 -9.16 -5.76
CA GLN A 29 12.22 -8.43 -6.45
C GLN A 29 13.07 -9.37 -7.33
N GLU A 30 12.49 -10.45 -7.83
CA GLU A 30 13.17 -11.50 -8.60
C GLU A 30 13.90 -10.92 -9.82
N HIS A 31 13.30 -9.90 -10.45
CA HIS A 31 13.90 -9.18 -11.58
C HIS A 31 15.18 -8.40 -11.24
N VAL A 32 15.46 -8.16 -9.96
CA VAL A 32 16.70 -7.56 -9.46
C VAL A 32 17.62 -8.60 -8.84
N THR A 33 17.08 -9.48 -7.99
CA THR A 33 17.88 -10.44 -7.23
C THR A 33 18.48 -11.52 -8.11
N ASP A 34 17.78 -12.00 -9.13
CA ASP A 34 18.28 -13.07 -9.99
C ASP A 34 19.46 -12.62 -10.86
N PRO A 35 19.40 -11.46 -11.55
CA PRO A 35 20.56 -10.95 -12.28
C PRO A 35 21.75 -10.64 -11.37
N LEU A 36 21.53 -10.13 -10.15
CA LEU A 36 22.61 -9.89 -9.18
C LEU A 36 23.28 -11.19 -8.74
N GLN A 37 22.48 -12.22 -8.40
CA GLN A 37 23.01 -13.53 -8.06
C GLN A 37 23.79 -14.16 -9.23
N GLN A 38 23.30 -14.00 -10.46
CA GLN A 38 23.99 -14.52 -11.64
C GLN A 38 25.31 -13.78 -11.93
N ALA A 39 25.34 -12.45 -11.73
CA ALA A 39 26.56 -11.67 -11.86
C ALA A 39 27.62 -12.10 -10.84
N LEU A 40 27.22 -12.39 -9.60
CA LEU A 40 28.10 -12.92 -8.55
C LEU A 40 28.66 -14.30 -8.93
N ARG A 41 27.82 -15.23 -9.41
CA ARG A 41 28.28 -16.57 -9.86
C ARG A 41 29.30 -16.49 -11.00
N ASN A 42 29.10 -15.55 -11.91
CA ASN A 42 29.97 -15.35 -13.06
C ASN A 42 31.20 -14.48 -12.73
N ASN A 43 31.40 -14.08 -11.47
CA ASN A 43 32.44 -13.15 -11.03
C ASN A 43 32.46 -11.83 -11.83
N ARG A 44 31.29 -11.35 -12.26
CA ARG A 44 31.10 -10.09 -13.01
C ARG A 44 30.65 -8.97 -12.06
N VAL A 45 31.51 -8.66 -11.09
CA VAL A 45 31.23 -7.64 -10.07
C VAL A 45 31.63 -6.26 -10.59
N ASN A 46 30.64 -5.39 -10.77
CA ASN A 46 30.87 -4.00 -11.16
C ASN A 46 31.39 -3.14 -10.00
N HIS A 47 31.98 -2.00 -10.32
CA HIS A 47 32.50 -1.06 -9.33
C HIS A 47 31.42 -0.17 -8.71
N ALA A 48 30.30 0.07 -9.42
CA ALA A 48 29.22 0.91 -8.93
C ALA A 48 27.83 0.37 -9.31
N TYR A 49 26.91 0.40 -8.34
CA TYR A 49 25.51 -0.04 -8.47
C TYR A 49 24.58 1.12 -8.11
N LEU A 50 23.47 1.24 -8.83
CA LEU A 50 22.39 2.18 -8.51
C LEU A 50 21.10 1.39 -8.28
N PHE A 51 20.63 1.37 -7.05
CA PHE A 51 19.37 0.77 -6.63
C PHE A 51 18.33 1.87 -6.53
N SER A 52 17.35 1.87 -7.44
CA SER A 52 16.28 2.88 -7.43
C SER A 52 14.93 2.27 -7.12
N GLY A 53 13.99 3.06 -6.62
CA GLY A 53 12.60 2.64 -6.51
C GLY A 53 11.93 3.18 -5.24
N PRO A 54 10.63 2.94 -5.06
CA PRO A 54 9.86 3.48 -3.95
C PRO A 54 10.46 3.16 -2.57
N ARG A 55 10.09 3.93 -1.54
CA ARG A 55 10.54 3.66 -0.17
C ARG A 55 10.04 2.29 0.28
N GLY A 56 10.86 1.60 1.09
CA GLY A 56 10.45 0.36 1.76
C GLY A 56 10.37 -0.91 0.91
N CYS A 57 10.76 -0.86 -0.38
CA CYS A 57 10.86 -2.05 -1.26
C CYS A 57 12.14 -2.89 -1.10
N GLY A 58 13.05 -2.54 -0.17
CA GLY A 58 14.23 -3.35 0.15
C GLY A 58 15.56 -2.94 -0.49
N LYS A 59 15.69 -1.71 -1.02
CA LYS A 59 16.94 -1.18 -1.61
C LYS A 59 18.15 -1.30 -0.67
N THR A 60 18.11 -0.65 0.49
CA THR A 60 19.21 -0.63 1.46
C THR A 60 19.49 -2.02 2.04
N THR A 61 18.46 -2.84 2.22
CA THR A 61 18.62 -4.25 2.63
C THR A 61 19.39 -5.04 1.57
N SER A 62 19.00 -4.91 0.30
CA SER A 62 19.69 -5.57 -0.82
C SER A 62 21.12 -5.06 -0.99
N ALA A 63 21.39 -3.79 -0.70
CA ALA A 63 22.74 -3.21 -0.69
C ALA A 63 23.63 -3.88 0.37
N ARG A 64 23.11 -4.06 1.60
CA ARG A 64 23.81 -4.80 2.66
C ARG A 64 24.02 -6.27 2.30
N ILE A 65 23.02 -6.93 1.71
CA ILE A 65 23.15 -8.31 1.22
C ILE A 65 24.25 -8.40 0.16
N LEU A 66 24.27 -7.48 -0.81
CA LEU A 66 25.33 -7.44 -1.82
C LEU A 66 26.71 -7.25 -1.18
N ALA A 67 26.84 -6.35 -0.21
CA ALA A 67 28.09 -6.16 0.52
C ALA A 67 28.54 -7.44 1.22
N ARG A 68 27.61 -8.17 1.85
CA ARG A 68 27.85 -9.48 2.48
C ARG A 68 28.30 -10.53 1.46
N CYS A 69 27.65 -10.59 0.30
CA CYS A 69 28.00 -11.49 -0.80
C CYS A 69 29.42 -11.24 -1.33
N LEU A 70 29.85 -9.98 -1.38
CA LEU A 70 31.16 -9.56 -1.88
C LEU A 70 32.30 -9.78 -0.87
N ASN A 71 32.04 -9.53 0.42
CA ASN A 71 33.05 -9.57 1.48
C ASN A 71 33.07 -10.87 2.30
N CYS A 72 32.12 -11.78 2.07
CA CYS A 72 32.18 -13.14 2.61
C CYS A 72 33.53 -13.81 2.25
N GLU A 73 34.15 -14.51 3.19
CA GLU A 73 35.40 -15.26 2.95
C GLU A 73 35.30 -16.27 1.79
N LYS A 74 34.11 -16.87 1.60
CA LYS A 74 33.81 -17.75 0.46
C LYS A 74 33.37 -16.99 -0.81
N GLY A 75 33.49 -15.66 -0.83
CA GLY A 75 32.95 -14.77 -1.86
C GLY A 75 33.96 -14.21 -2.87
N PRO A 76 33.51 -13.52 -3.94
CA PRO A 76 32.12 -13.22 -4.29
C PRO A 76 31.24 -14.46 -4.48
N THR A 77 30.10 -14.50 -3.77
CA THR A 77 29.14 -15.62 -3.84
C THR A 77 27.72 -15.08 -3.72
N PRO A 78 26.73 -15.63 -4.46
CA PRO A 78 25.31 -15.28 -4.24
C PRO A 78 24.78 -15.76 -2.89
N THR A 79 25.43 -16.76 -2.27
CA THR A 79 25.02 -17.39 -1.02
C THR A 79 26.13 -17.18 0.03
N PRO A 80 26.10 -16.05 0.78
CA PRO A 80 27.08 -15.78 1.83
C PRO A 80 26.99 -16.86 2.91
N CYS A 81 28.12 -17.21 3.53
CA CYS A 81 28.19 -18.37 4.42
C CYS A 81 27.46 -18.22 5.75
N GLY A 82 27.21 -16.98 6.19
CA GLY A 82 26.52 -16.69 7.45
C GLY A 82 27.37 -16.85 8.72
N GLU A 83 28.55 -17.47 8.63
CA GLU A 83 29.38 -17.86 9.78
C GLU A 83 30.69 -17.06 9.93
N CYS A 84 31.23 -16.48 8.84
CA CYS A 84 32.49 -15.72 8.91
C CYS A 84 32.29 -14.32 9.50
N GLN A 85 33.38 -13.69 9.97
CA GLN A 85 33.30 -12.40 10.66
C GLN A 85 32.58 -11.34 9.82
N SER A 86 32.92 -11.21 8.53
CA SER A 86 32.24 -10.27 7.62
C SER A 86 30.72 -10.56 7.51
N CYS A 87 30.34 -11.84 7.47
CA CYS A 87 28.93 -12.24 7.43
C CYS A 87 28.19 -11.98 8.74
N LEU A 88 28.87 -12.06 9.89
CA LEU A 88 28.31 -11.77 11.21
C LEU A 88 28.18 -10.26 11.44
N ASP A 89 29.20 -9.48 11.05
CA ASP A 89 29.22 -8.02 11.15
C ASP A 89 28.10 -7.37 10.33
N LEU A 90 27.81 -7.93 9.15
CA LEU A 90 26.77 -7.47 8.23
C LEU A 90 25.41 -8.16 8.40
N ALA A 91 25.26 -9.05 9.39
CA ALA A 91 23.97 -9.67 9.70
C ALA A 91 22.97 -8.64 10.25
N ARG A 92 21.68 -9.02 10.36
CA ARG A 92 20.59 -8.11 10.80
C ARG A 92 20.91 -7.35 12.09
N ASN A 93 21.52 -8.04 13.05
CA ASN A 93 21.87 -7.55 14.38
C ASN A 93 23.39 -7.43 14.59
N GLY A 94 24.16 -7.44 13.49
CA GLY A 94 25.60 -7.29 13.55
C GLY A 94 26.03 -5.86 13.96
N PRO A 95 27.24 -5.69 14.53
CA PRO A 95 27.77 -4.39 14.91
C PRO A 95 28.08 -3.46 13.72
N GLY A 96 27.99 -3.96 12.48
CA GLY A 96 28.48 -3.27 11.28
C GLY A 96 29.93 -3.65 10.98
N SER A 97 30.36 -3.42 9.74
CA SER A 97 31.71 -3.71 9.28
C SER A 97 32.48 -2.42 9.03
N ILE A 98 33.75 -2.38 9.42
CA ILE A 98 34.63 -1.23 9.14
C ILE A 98 34.81 -1.03 7.63
N ASP A 99 34.76 -2.12 6.86
CA ASP A 99 34.96 -2.13 5.42
C ASP A 99 33.67 -1.84 4.64
N VAL A 100 32.53 -1.69 5.32
CA VAL A 100 31.24 -1.32 4.72
C VAL A 100 30.69 -0.08 5.40
N ILE A 101 30.78 1.04 4.70
CA ILE A 101 30.41 2.35 5.24
C ILE A 101 29.06 2.75 4.67
N GLU A 102 28.07 2.86 5.55
CA GLU A 102 26.72 3.30 5.21
C GLU A 102 26.56 4.79 5.51
N ILE A 103 26.16 5.56 4.51
CA ILE A 103 26.02 7.01 4.58
C ILE A 103 24.60 7.37 4.18
N ASP A 104 23.90 8.05 5.08
CA ASP A 104 22.62 8.68 4.77
C ASP A 104 22.86 10.06 4.17
N ALA A 105 22.64 10.20 2.86
CA ALA A 105 22.86 11.45 2.14
C ALA A 105 21.91 12.57 2.57
N ALA A 106 20.79 12.26 3.23
CA ALA A 106 19.93 13.30 3.80
C ALA A 106 20.64 14.06 4.93
N SER A 107 21.54 13.39 5.65
CA SER A 107 22.31 13.95 6.76
C SER A 107 23.74 14.33 6.36
N HIS A 108 24.32 13.62 5.39
CA HIS A 108 25.73 13.72 4.98
C HIS A 108 25.89 13.85 3.45
N GLY A 109 25.07 14.70 2.82
CA GLY A 109 25.04 14.93 1.36
C GLY A 109 25.90 16.09 0.86
N GLY A 110 26.69 16.70 1.74
CA GLY A 110 27.47 17.91 1.46
C GLY A 110 28.70 17.66 0.59
N VAL A 111 29.28 18.75 0.09
CA VAL A 111 30.53 18.69 -0.71
C VAL A 111 31.71 18.23 0.13
N ASP A 112 31.76 18.66 1.39
CA ASP A 112 32.88 18.33 2.27
C ASP A 112 32.83 16.86 2.72
N ASP A 113 31.62 16.32 3.01
CA ASP A 113 31.42 14.89 3.26
C ASP A 113 31.91 14.04 2.08
N ALA A 114 31.55 14.45 0.85
CA ALA A 114 31.98 13.77 -0.37
C ALA A 114 33.49 13.84 -0.60
N ARG A 115 34.15 14.95 -0.23
CA ARG A 115 35.60 15.11 -0.31
C ARG A 115 36.31 14.21 0.68
N GLU A 116 35.83 14.15 1.92
CA GLU A 116 36.36 13.26 2.96
C GLU A 116 36.22 11.79 2.54
N LEU A 117 35.06 11.42 1.98
CA LEU A 117 34.84 10.07 1.44
C LEU A 117 35.87 9.73 0.36
N ARG A 118 36.05 10.63 -0.61
CA ARG A 118 37.02 10.48 -1.69
C ARG A 118 38.43 10.26 -1.15
N GLU A 119 38.86 11.05 -0.16
CA GLU A 119 40.19 10.90 0.44
C GLU A 119 40.33 9.53 1.12
N LYS A 120 39.31 9.10 1.86
CA LYS A 120 39.30 7.80 2.52
C LYS A 120 39.18 6.62 1.56
N ALA A 121 38.67 6.83 0.34
CA ALA A 121 38.42 5.78 -0.64
C ALA A 121 39.70 5.15 -1.21
N PHE A 122 40.83 5.87 -1.19
CA PHE A 122 42.11 5.36 -1.67
C PHE A 122 42.78 4.38 -0.69
N PHE A 123 42.41 4.40 0.58
CA PHE A 123 42.90 3.41 1.54
C PHE A 123 42.25 2.05 1.30
N GLY A 124 43.06 0.99 1.32
CA GLY A 124 42.61 -0.39 1.22
C GLY A 124 41.65 -0.79 2.34
N PRO A 125 40.91 -1.90 2.18
CA PRO A 125 40.11 -2.47 3.24
C PRO A 125 40.99 -2.97 4.40
N ALA A 126 40.46 -2.95 5.61
CA ALA A 126 41.14 -3.38 6.82
C ALA A 126 41.23 -4.90 6.94
N SER A 127 40.14 -5.60 6.63
CA SER A 127 40.03 -7.06 6.82
C SER A 127 39.29 -7.79 5.70
N SER A 128 38.39 -7.09 5.00
CA SER A 128 37.55 -7.64 3.95
C SER A 128 38.20 -7.53 2.57
N ARG A 129 37.62 -8.21 1.58
CA ARG A 129 38.09 -8.17 0.19
C ARG A 129 37.88 -6.81 -0.48
N TYR A 130 36.75 -6.17 -0.20
CA TYR A 130 36.37 -4.88 -0.77
C TYR A 130 36.03 -3.87 0.32
N LYS A 131 36.35 -2.60 0.06
CA LYS A 131 35.82 -1.45 0.77
C LYS A 131 34.56 -0.97 0.03
N ILE A 132 33.42 -0.96 0.71
CA ILE A 132 32.12 -0.74 0.10
C ILE A 132 31.47 0.50 0.72
N TYR A 133 31.10 1.46 -0.11
CA TYR A 133 30.28 2.61 0.30
C TYR A 133 28.84 2.40 -0.14
N ILE A 134 27.93 2.39 0.84
CA ILE A 134 26.49 2.40 0.59
C ILE A 134 25.99 3.82 0.87
N ILE A 135 25.52 4.50 -0.18
CA ILE A 135 25.00 5.87 -0.08
C ILE A 135 23.47 5.77 -0.22
N ASP A 136 22.77 5.86 0.90
CA ASP A 136 21.31 5.85 0.96
C ASP A 136 20.74 7.25 0.70
N GLU A 137 19.52 7.29 0.17
CA GLU A 137 18.86 8.50 -0.31
C GLU A 137 19.75 9.39 -1.21
N ALA A 138 20.47 8.76 -2.15
CA ALA A 138 21.50 9.41 -2.97
C ALA A 138 21.01 10.65 -3.76
N HIS A 139 19.70 10.81 -4.00
CA HIS A 139 19.15 12.03 -4.59
C HIS A 139 19.30 13.27 -3.71
N MET A 140 19.58 13.10 -2.42
CA MET A 140 19.85 14.17 -1.45
C MET A 140 21.31 14.65 -1.50
N VAL A 141 22.20 13.94 -2.21
CA VAL A 141 23.59 14.40 -2.41
C VAL A 141 23.56 15.64 -3.31
N THR A 142 24.20 16.70 -2.85
CA THR A 142 24.30 17.95 -3.63
C THR A 142 25.07 17.73 -4.95
N SER A 143 24.77 18.51 -5.98
CA SER A 143 25.46 18.42 -7.27
C SER A 143 26.99 18.57 -7.12
N ALA A 144 27.43 19.46 -6.23
CA ALA A 144 28.85 19.64 -5.94
C ALA A 144 29.46 18.44 -5.18
N GLY A 145 28.69 17.77 -4.32
CA GLY A 145 29.09 16.50 -3.69
C GLY A 145 29.29 15.38 -4.71
N PHE A 146 28.32 15.18 -5.61
CA PHE A 146 28.49 14.20 -6.69
C PHE A 146 29.70 14.50 -7.58
N ASN A 147 29.92 15.78 -7.94
CA ASN A 147 31.08 16.18 -8.72
C ASN A 147 32.41 15.88 -8.01
N ALA A 148 32.44 15.96 -6.67
CA ALA A 148 33.62 15.58 -5.90
C ALA A 148 33.89 14.07 -5.95
N LEU A 149 32.84 13.25 -6.05
CA LEU A 149 32.95 11.79 -6.17
C LEU A 149 33.23 11.29 -7.58
N LEU A 150 32.95 12.09 -8.62
CA LEU A 150 33.03 11.67 -10.02
C LEU A 150 34.32 10.92 -10.31
N LYS A 151 35.49 11.54 -10.10
CA LYS A 151 36.78 10.93 -10.42
C LYS A 151 36.94 9.52 -9.82
N VAL A 152 36.48 9.31 -8.59
CA VAL A 152 36.58 8.01 -7.92
C VAL A 152 35.58 7.00 -8.49
N VAL A 153 34.40 7.46 -8.92
CA VAL A 153 33.41 6.61 -9.56
C VAL A 153 33.81 6.27 -11.01
N GLU A 154 34.48 7.17 -11.73
CA GLU A 154 34.95 6.91 -13.10
C GLU A 154 36.17 5.97 -13.14
N GLU A 155 37.12 6.16 -12.22
CA GLU A 155 38.35 5.38 -12.13
C GLU A 155 38.57 4.86 -10.70
N PRO A 156 37.72 3.92 -10.21
CA PRO A 156 37.83 3.41 -8.85
C PRO A 156 39.03 2.48 -8.69
N PRO A 157 39.69 2.49 -7.52
CA PRO A 157 40.58 1.41 -7.12
C PRO A 157 39.88 0.04 -7.18
N GLU A 158 40.61 -1.04 -7.49
CA GLU A 158 40.01 -2.39 -7.67
C GLU A 158 39.26 -2.90 -6.44
N HIS A 159 39.74 -2.52 -5.25
CA HIS A 159 39.15 -2.89 -3.96
C HIS A 159 37.91 -2.06 -3.58
N LEU A 160 37.57 -1.02 -4.34
CA LEU A 160 36.50 -0.08 -3.99
C LEU A 160 35.20 -0.41 -4.73
N LYS A 161 34.08 -0.39 -4.00
CA LYS A 161 32.74 -0.58 -4.56
C LYS A 161 31.78 0.49 -4.05
N PHE A 162 30.89 0.98 -4.90
CA PHE A 162 29.81 1.90 -4.57
C PHE A 162 28.44 1.26 -4.77
N ILE A 163 27.52 1.49 -3.84
CA ILE A 163 26.11 1.14 -3.96
C ILE A 163 25.30 2.39 -3.60
N PHE A 164 24.70 3.02 -4.60
CA PHE A 164 23.80 4.15 -4.43
C PHE A 164 22.37 3.64 -4.31
N ALA A 165 21.63 4.04 -3.28
CA ALA A 165 20.20 3.76 -3.14
C ALA A 165 19.40 5.07 -3.20
N THR A 166 18.32 5.12 -3.98
CA THR A 166 17.51 6.33 -4.13
C THR A 166 16.03 6.03 -4.43
N THR A 167 15.13 6.91 -4.00
CA THR A 167 13.74 6.94 -4.45
C THR A 167 13.54 7.65 -5.79
N GLU A 168 14.40 8.62 -6.10
CA GLU A 168 14.28 9.54 -7.24
C GLU A 168 15.53 9.42 -8.15
N PRO A 169 15.58 8.44 -9.08
CA PRO A 169 16.74 8.22 -9.92
C PRO A 169 17.05 9.39 -10.86
N GLU A 170 16.05 10.15 -11.28
CA GLU A 170 16.18 11.33 -12.15
C GLU A 170 16.91 12.50 -11.50
N LYS A 171 16.91 12.59 -10.16
CA LYS A 171 17.66 13.59 -9.41
C LYS A 171 19.15 13.26 -9.29
N VAL A 172 19.54 12.01 -9.54
CA VAL A 172 20.95 11.62 -9.59
C VAL A 172 21.56 12.07 -10.93
N ILE A 173 22.69 12.78 -10.88
CA ILE A 173 23.30 13.36 -12.08
C ILE A 173 23.63 12.29 -13.14
N GLY A 174 23.42 12.63 -14.41
CA GLY A 174 23.57 11.69 -15.52
C GLY A 174 24.95 11.03 -15.62
N THR A 175 26.01 11.73 -15.19
CA THR A 175 27.40 11.26 -15.20
C THR A 175 27.69 10.16 -14.18
N ILE A 176 26.94 10.11 -13.07
CA ILE A 176 26.98 9.01 -12.11
C ILE A 176 26.14 7.85 -12.64
N ARG A 177 24.91 8.13 -13.10
CA ARG A 177 24.01 7.10 -13.63
C ARG A 177 24.63 6.30 -14.77
N SER A 178 25.34 6.96 -15.69
CA SER A 178 25.99 6.30 -16.83
C SER A 178 27.14 5.36 -16.45
N ARG A 179 27.66 5.47 -15.22
CA ARG A 179 28.77 4.66 -14.69
C ARG A 179 28.32 3.64 -13.64
N THR A 180 27.01 3.61 -13.34
CA THR A 180 26.42 2.64 -12.43
C THR A 180 25.61 1.61 -13.17
N HIS A 181 25.64 0.36 -12.69
CA HIS A 181 24.64 -0.63 -13.09
C HIS A 181 23.33 -0.37 -12.35
N HIS A 182 22.29 -0.03 -13.11
CA HIS A 182 21.00 0.40 -12.57
C HIS A 182 20.04 -0.78 -12.38
N TYR A 183 19.56 -0.96 -11.15
CA TYR A 183 18.59 -1.97 -10.74
C TYR A 183 17.32 -1.29 -10.18
N PRO A 184 16.19 -1.32 -10.91
CA PRO A 184 14.95 -0.71 -10.47
C PRO A 184 14.11 -1.67 -9.61
N PHE A 185 14.02 -1.38 -8.31
CA PHE A 185 13.12 -2.04 -7.37
C PHE A 185 11.68 -1.54 -7.56
N ARG A 186 10.71 -2.43 -7.31
CA ARG A 186 9.28 -2.15 -7.47
C ARG A 186 8.54 -2.34 -6.15
N LEU A 187 7.30 -1.86 -6.05
CA LEU A 187 6.42 -2.24 -4.94
C LEU A 187 6.08 -3.72 -5.05
N VAL A 188 5.92 -4.39 -3.92
CA VAL A 188 5.59 -5.81 -3.88
C VAL A 188 4.09 -5.98 -4.13
N PRO A 189 3.69 -6.92 -5.01
CA PRO A 189 2.28 -7.18 -5.26
C PRO A 189 1.50 -7.54 -3.99
N PRO A 190 0.23 -7.12 -3.86
CA PRO A 190 -0.58 -7.38 -2.67
C PRO A 190 -0.65 -8.85 -2.24
N GLY A 191 -0.83 -9.78 -3.20
CA GLY A 191 -0.90 -11.22 -2.92
C GLY A 191 0.37 -11.76 -2.28
N THR A 192 1.53 -11.49 -2.87
CA THR A 192 2.85 -11.88 -2.34
C THR A 192 3.11 -11.28 -0.96
N LEU A 193 2.71 -10.01 -0.74
CA LEU A 193 2.90 -9.35 0.54
C LEU A 193 1.97 -9.93 1.62
N ARG A 194 0.74 -10.28 1.26
CA ARG A 194 -0.22 -10.94 2.15
C ARG A 194 0.27 -12.32 2.59
N GLU A 195 0.75 -13.13 1.65
CA GLU A 195 1.35 -14.44 1.93
C GLU A 195 2.53 -14.32 2.89
N TYR A 196 3.45 -13.40 2.61
CA TYR A 196 4.61 -13.16 3.46
C TYR A 196 4.23 -12.68 4.87
N LEU A 197 3.28 -11.75 5.00
CA LEU A 197 2.79 -11.30 6.30
C LEU A 197 2.14 -12.45 7.07
N GLY A 198 1.39 -13.32 6.40
CA GLY A 198 0.83 -14.55 6.99
C GLY A 198 1.91 -15.45 7.57
N GLU A 199 3.00 -15.71 6.84
CA GLU A 199 4.14 -16.47 7.36
C GLU A 199 4.81 -15.81 8.57
N VAL A 200 4.95 -14.49 8.55
CA VAL A 200 5.51 -13.73 9.68
C VAL A 200 4.63 -13.87 10.92
N CYS A 201 3.31 -13.74 10.78
CA CYS A 201 2.37 -13.89 11.90
C CYS A 201 2.36 -15.30 12.48
N GLN A 202 2.44 -16.32 11.63
CA GLN A 202 2.59 -17.71 12.09
C GLN A 202 3.87 -17.89 12.93
N LYS A 203 4.98 -17.25 12.54
CA LYS A 203 6.24 -17.29 13.31
C LYS A 203 6.15 -16.54 14.64
N GLU A 204 5.37 -15.45 14.70
CA GLU A 204 5.12 -14.72 15.94
C GLU A 204 4.14 -15.46 16.89
N GLY A 205 3.35 -16.38 16.36
CA GLY A 205 2.44 -17.22 17.16
C GLY A 205 1.21 -16.48 17.70
N ILE A 206 0.88 -15.31 17.13
CA ILE A 206 -0.29 -14.50 17.50
C ILE A 206 -1.39 -14.74 16.45
N PRO A 207 -2.61 -15.13 16.85
CA PRO A 207 -3.71 -15.31 15.91
C PRO A 207 -4.13 -13.97 15.29
N VAL A 208 -4.46 -14.00 13.99
CA VAL A 208 -4.86 -12.84 13.19
C VAL A 208 -6.10 -13.22 12.40
N ASP A 209 -7.15 -12.41 12.47
CA ASP A 209 -8.36 -12.62 11.68
C ASP A 209 -8.09 -12.49 10.17
N ASP A 210 -8.78 -13.28 9.35
CA ASP A 210 -8.59 -13.34 7.89
C ASP A 210 -8.71 -11.97 7.19
N GLY A 211 -9.57 -11.09 7.72
CA GLY A 211 -9.81 -9.75 7.17
C GLY A 211 -8.73 -8.70 7.49
N VAL A 212 -7.79 -9.00 8.39
CA VAL A 212 -6.79 -8.02 8.85
C VAL A 212 -5.65 -7.83 7.84
N LEU A 213 -5.10 -8.93 7.30
CA LEU A 213 -3.96 -8.87 6.39
C LEU A 213 -4.23 -8.00 5.14
N PRO A 214 -5.41 -8.07 4.49
CA PRO A 214 -5.74 -7.16 3.39
C PRO A 214 -5.71 -5.68 3.79
N LEU A 215 -6.15 -5.32 5.00
CA LEU A 215 -6.07 -3.94 5.51
C LEU A 215 -4.63 -3.49 5.67
N VAL A 216 -3.77 -4.36 6.23
CA VAL A 216 -2.34 -4.07 6.42
C VAL A 216 -1.62 -3.88 5.09
N VAL A 217 -1.86 -4.76 4.13
CA VAL A 217 -1.26 -4.65 2.78
C VAL A 217 -1.70 -3.35 2.10
N ARG A 218 -2.98 -2.97 2.25
CA ARG A 218 -3.50 -1.71 1.71
C ARG A 218 -2.87 -0.51 2.40
N ALA A 219 -2.77 -0.53 3.73
CA ALA A 219 -2.15 0.54 4.52
C ALA A 219 -0.67 0.74 4.17
N GLY A 220 0.05 -0.35 3.89
CA GLY A 220 1.44 -0.33 3.48
C GLY A 220 1.69 -0.01 2.01
N ALA A 221 0.65 0.09 1.17
CA ALA A 221 0.73 0.47 -0.25
C ALA A 221 1.83 -0.28 -1.04
N GLY A 222 2.02 -1.57 -0.78
CA GLY A 222 3.03 -2.41 -1.43
C GLY A 222 4.48 -2.22 -0.94
N SER A 223 4.71 -1.34 0.03
CA SER A 223 5.97 -1.22 0.77
C SER A 223 6.06 -2.31 1.84
N VAL A 224 7.07 -3.18 1.74
CA VAL A 224 7.28 -4.25 2.71
C VAL A 224 7.57 -3.66 4.09
N ARG A 225 8.42 -2.62 4.14
CA ARG A 225 8.78 -1.97 5.41
C ARG A 225 7.56 -1.35 6.10
N ASP A 226 6.72 -0.64 5.36
CA ASP A 226 5.57 0.06 5.94
C ASP A 226 4.50 -0.93 6.35
N SER A 227 4.23 -1.97 5.53
CA SER A 227 3.31 -3.07 5.89
C SER A 227 3.76 -3.81 7.15
N MET A 228 5.06 -4.12 7.27
CA MET A 228 5.61 -4.74 8.48
C MET A 228 5.54 -3.81 9.70
N SER A 229 5.68 -2.50 9.51
CA SER A 229 5.57 -1.53 10.61
C SER A 229 4.14 -1.39 11.10
N VAL A 230 3.18 -1.37 10.17
CA VAL A 230 1.74 -1.42 10.48
C VAL A 230 1.39 -2.71 11.22
N MET A 231 1.89 -3.85 10.74
CA MET A 231 1.62 -5.13 11.38
C MET A 231 2.19 -5.21 12.80
N ASP A 232 3.40 -4.68 13.01
CA ASP A 232 4.05 -4.64 14.33
C ASP A 232 3.22 -3.84 15.33
N GLN A 233 2.59 -2.74 14.90
CA GLN A 233 1.68 -1.95 15.74
C GLN A 233 0.42 -2.74 16.11
N LEU A 234 -0.16 -3.48 15.16
CA LEU A 234 -1.31 -4.33 15.43
C LEU A 234 -0.96 -5.48 16.38
N LEU A 235 0.17 -6.16 16.18
CA LEU A 235 0.60 -7.23 17.08
C LEU A 235 0.91 -6.71 18.49
N ALA A 236 1.47 -5.49 18.61
CA ALA A 236 1.75 -4.88 19.90
C ALA A 236 0.47 -4.53 20.69
N GLY A 237 -0.65 -4.26 20.01
CA GLY A 237 -1.94 -4.02 20.63
C GLY A 237 -2.80 -5.26 20.86
N ALA A 238 -2.35 -6.44 20.39
CA ALA A 238 -3.15 -7.66 20.42
C ALA A 238 -3.44 -8.12 21.85
N ALA A 239 -4.70 -8.48 22.12
CA ALA A 239 -5.12 -9.05 23.39
C ALA A 239 -5.15 -10.59 23.31
N ALA A 240 -5.85 -11.26 24.24
CA ALA A 240 -5.85 -12.73 24.34
C ALA A 240 -6.49 -13.44 23.13
N ASP A 241 -7.36 -12.74 22.41
CA ASP A 241 -8.04 -13.12 21.18
C ASP A 241 -7.20 -12.87 19.91
N GLY A 242 -6.05 -12.20 20.03
CA GLY A 242 -5.16 -11.88 18.91
C GLY A 242 -5.46 -10.54 18.26
N VAL A 243 -5.15 -10.43 16.97
CA VAL A 243 -5.45 -9.23 16.18
C VAL A 243 -6.80 -9.42 15.49
N THR A 244 -7.80 -8.71 15.99
CA THR A 244 -9.16 -8.76 15.45
C THR A 244 -9.39 -7.73 14.34
N TYR A 245 -10.37 -7.98 13.46
CA TYR A 245 -10.74 -7.03 12.41
C TYR A 245 -11.13 -5.65 12.97
N ALA A 246 -11.94 -5.61 14.03
CA ALA A 246 -12.40 -4.37 14.66
C ALA A 246 -11.26 -3.56 15.27
N MET A 247 -10.26 -4.23 15.83
CA MET A 247 -9.05 -3.59 16.32
C MET A 247 -8.23 -2.99 15.17
N ALA A 248 -8.08 -3.73 14.07
CA ALA A 248 -7.34 -3.26 12.90
C ALA A 248 -7.99 -2.05 12.23
N THR A 249 -9.32 -2.04 12.06
CA THR A 249 -10.02 -0.88 11.49
C THR A 249 -9.88 0.34 12.38
N SER A 250 -10.04 0.18 13.70
CA SER A 250 -9.90 1.28 14.67
C SER A 250 -8.48 1.86 14.69
N LEU A 251 -7.44 1.02 14.75
CA LEU A 251 -6.05 1.48 14.82
C LEU A 251 -5.59 2.12 13.51
N LEU A 252 -6.00 1.55 12.37
CA LEU A 252 -5.61 2.06 11.04
C LEU A 252 -6.50 3.20 10.55
N GLY A 253 -7.57 3.53 11.28
CA GLY A 253 -8.54 4.54 10.90
C GLY A 253 -9.33 4.19 9.65
N TYR A 254 -9.48 2.91 9.31
CA TYR A 254 -10.30 2.49 8.19
C TYR A 254 -11.77 2.65 8.54
N THR A 255 -12.54 3.03 7.54
CA THR A 255 -13.99 3.16 7.68
C THR A 255 -14.62 1.81 7.99
N ASP A 256 -15.52 1.78 8.97
CA ASP A 256 -16.35 0.61 9.24
C ASP A 256 -17.19 0.27 8.00
N GLY A 257 -17.20 -1.00 7.60
CA GLY A 257 -17.95 -1.47 6.44
C GLY A 257 -19.44 -1.13 6.51
N SER A 258 -20.02 -1.05 7.72
CA SER A 258 -21.42 -0.66 7.91
C SER A 258 -21.71 0.80 7.52
N LEU A 259 -20.75 1.73 7.69
CA LEU A 259 -20.89 3.11 7.25
C LEU A 259 -20.84 3.20 5.72
N LEU A 260 -19.95 2.41 5.09
CA LEU A 260 -19.89 2.29 3.63
C LEU A 260 -21.17 1.66 3.08
N ASP A 261 -21.68 0.61 3.71
CA ASP A 261 -22.94 -0.02 3.32
C ASP A 261 -24.11 0.97 3.41
N SER A 262 -24.19 1.72 4.52
CA SER A 262 -25.24 2.71 4.76
C SER A 262 -25.23 3.86 3.75
N VAL A 263 -24.07 4.43 3.43
CA VAL A 263 -24.00 5.54 2.47
C VAL A 263 -24.28 5.08 1.04
N VAL A 264 -23.83 3.88 0.66
CA VAL A 264 -24.12 3.31 -0.66
C VAL A 264 -25.62 3.04 -0.81
N GLU A 265 -26.27 2.51 0.21
CA GLU A 265 -27.73 2.30 0.22
C GLU A 265 -28.49 3.63 0.13
N ALA A 266 -28.08 4.63 0.92
CA ALA A 266 -28.65 5.97 0.89
C ALA A 266 -28.54 6.62 -0.51
N PHE A 267 -27.40 6.47 -1.18
CA PHE A 267 -27.23 6.93 -2.55
C PHE A 267 -28.09 6.16 -3.55
N ALA A 268 -28.16 4.84 -3.44
CA ALA A 268 -28.93 3.99 -4.34
C ALA A 268 -30.44 4.29 -4.26
N THR A 269 -30.94 4.57 -3.05
CA THR A 269 -32.36 4.89 -2.77
C THR A 269 -32.68 6.38 -2.91
N GLY A 270 -31.68 7.24 -2.94
CA GLY A 270 -31.86 8.70 -2.96
C GLY A 270 -32.29 9.28 -1.60
N ASP A 271 -32.06 8.56 -0.50
CA ASP A 271 -32.36 9.02 0.84
C ASP A 271 -31.29 10.01 1.34
N GLY A 272 -31.59 11.29 1.23
CA GLY A 272 -30.71 12.34 1.72
C GLY A 272 -30.54 12.34 3.24
N ALA A 273 -31.60 12.03 4.01
CA ALA A 273 -31.51 12.03 5.47
C ALA A 273 -30.52 10.97 5.94
N ALA A 274 -30.66 9.73 5.43
CA ALA A 274 -29.73 8.65 5.74
C ALA A 274 -28.28 8.97 5.32
N ALA A 275 -28.08 9.61 4.17
CA ALA A 275 -26.73 10.00 3.73
C ALA A 275 -26.07 11.02 4.66
N PHE A 276 -26.81 12.05 5.11
CA PHE A 276 -26.28 13.06 6.04
C PHE A 276 -26.13 12.51 7.47
N ASP A 277 -26.96 11.57 7.89
CA ASP A 277 -26.75 10.84 9.15
C ASP A 277 -25.41 10.10 9.14
N VAL A 278 -25.03 9.46 8.02
CA VAL A 278 -23.70 8.83 7.89
C VAL A 278 -22.58 9.87 8.00
N VAL A 279 -22.75 11.06 7.40
CA VAL A 279 -21.77 12.15 7.55
C VAL A 279 -21.59 12.52 9.02
N ASP A 280 -22.69 12.68 9.78
CA ASP A 280 -22.61 12.98 11.20
C ASP A 280 -21.93 11.85 11.99
N HIS A 281 -22.23 10.57 11.70
CA HIS A 281 -21.54 9.43 12.34
C HIS A 281 -20.03 9.40 12.03
N VAL A 282 -19.62 9.77 10.82
CA VAL A 282 -18.20 9.88 10.46
C VAL A 282 -17.52 10.95 11.30
N ILE A 283 -18.13 12.15 11.41
CA ILE A 283 -17.55 13.28 12.15
C ILE A 283 -17.57 13.05 13.66
N GLU A 284 -18.71 12.66 14.23
CA GLU A 284 -18.88 12.44 15.67
C GLU A 284 -18.12 11.20 16.15
N GLY A 285 -17.99 10.19 15.29
CA GLY A 285 -17.15 9.01 15.54
C GLY A 285 -15.65 9.28 15.48
N GLY A 286 -15.23 10.49 15.12
CA GLY A 286 -13.82 10.87 15.02
C GLY A 286 -13.08 10.24 13.84
N ASN A 287 -13.80 9.73 12.84
CA ASN A 287 -13.21 9.17 11.63
C ASN A 287 -12.63 10.29 10.77
N ASP A 288 -11.54 10.02 10.06
CA ASP A 288 -10.98 10.97 9.11
C ASP A 288 -11.88 11.07 7.86
N PRO A 289 -12.47 12.24 7.54
CA PRO A 289 -13.43 12.34 6.43
C PRO A 289 -12.80 12.06 5.08
N ARG A 290 -11.51 12.40 4.91
CA ARG A 290 -10.81 12.17 3.65
C ARG A 290 -10.54 10.68 3.44
N ARG A 291 -10.23 9.96 4.52
CA ARG A 291 -10.12 8.50 4.54
C ARG A 291 -11.46 7.84 4.23
N PHE A 292 -12.55 8.32 4.82
CA PHE A 292 -13.91 7.88 4.49
C PHE A 292 -14.21 8.01 3.00
N VAL A 293 -13.93 9.17 2.40
CA VAL A 293 -14.13 9.41 0.96
C VAL A 293 -13.24 8.50 0.10
N ALA A 294 -12.00 8.24 0.53
CA ALA A 294 -11.12 7.30 -0.17
C ALA A 294 -11.66 5.85 -0.12
N ASP A 295 -12.11 5.39 1.04
CA ASP A 295 -12.69 4.05 1.20
C ASP A 295 -14.02 3.93 0.43
N LEU A 296 -14.84 5.00 0.38
CA LEU A 296 -16.05 5.07 -0.44
C LEU A 296 -15.74 5.01 -1.94
N LEU A 297 -14.67 5.67 -2.41
CA LEU A 297 -14.26 5.60 -3.80
C LEU A 297 -13.83 4.18 -4.20
N GLU A 298 -13.09 3.49 -3.32
CA GLU A 298 -12.73 2.08 -3.52
C GLU A 298 -13.98 1.20 -3.57
N ARG A 299 -14.94 1.41 -2.64
CA ARG A 299 -16.23 0.69 -2.66
C ARG A 299 -16.98 0.91 -3.97
N LEU A 300 -17.11 2.15 -4.44
CA LEU A 300 -17.79 2.47 -5.70
C LEU A 300 -17.08 1.83 -6.90
N ARG A 301 -15.75 1.85 -6.94
CA ARG A 301 -14.97 1.14 -7.98
C ARG A 301 -15.31 -0.35 -8.00
N ASP A 302 -15.30 -1.01 -6.84
CA ASP A 302 -15.56 -2.45 -6.77
C ASP A 302 -17.00 -2.78 -7.18
N LEU A 303 -17.98 -1.94 -6.84
CA LEU A 303 -19.37 -2.07 -7.31
C LEU A 303 -19.49 -1.90 -8.83
N VAL A 304 -18.76 -0.94 -9.43
CA VAL A 304 -18.68 -0.78 -10.90
C VAL A 304 -18.09 -2.03 -11.55
N ILE A 305 -17.04 -2.60 -10.97
CA ILE A 305 -16.41 -3.83 -11.48
C ILE A 305 -17.40 -4.99 -11.39
N LEU A 306 -18.10 -5.18 -10.28
CA LEU A 306 -19.09 -6.24 -10.12
C LEU A 306 -20.28 -6.09 -11.07
N ALA A 307 -20.71 -4.86 -11.34
CA ALA A 307 -21.77 -4.58 -12.31
C ALA A 307 -21.33 -4.95 -13.75
N ALA A 308 -20.05 -4.78 -14.08
CA ALA A 308 -19.51 -5.11 -15.40
C ALA A 308 -19.07 -6.58 -15.55
N VAL A 309 -18.59 -7.19 -14.46
CA VAL A 309 -17.97 -8.51 -14.40
C VAL A 309 -18.52 -9.25 -13.17
N PRO A 310 -19.63 -10.00 -13.30
CA PRO A 310 -20.25 -10.68 -12.16
C PRO A 310 -19.36 -11.72 -11.46
N ASP A 311 -18.40 -12.31 -12.18
CA ASP A 311 -17.41 -13.27 -11.66
C ASP A 311 -16.08 -12.60 -11.25
N ALA A 312 -16.08 -11.29 -10.98
CA ALA A 312 -14.89 -10.52 -10.62
C ALA A 312 -14.17 -11.03 -9.38
N ALA A 313 -14.92 -11.53 -8.38
CA ALA A 313 -14.35 -12.10 -7.17
C ALA A 313 -13.55 -13.38 -7.45
N GLU A 314 -14.08 -14.30 -8.27
CA GLU A 314 -13.40 -15.54 -8.65
C GLU A 314 -12.12 -15.28 -9.45
N LYS A 315 -12.12 -14.20 -10.25
CA LYS A 315 -10.97 -13.73 -11.02
C LYS A 315 -9.94 -12.96 -10.18
N GLY A 316 -10.18 -12.77 -8.88
CA GLY A 316 -9.29 -12.02 -7.99
C GLY A 316 -9.20 -10.53 -8.30
N LEU A 317 -10.21 -9.94 -8.96
CA LEU A 317 -10.27 -8.50 -9.23
C LEU A 317 -10.64 -7.68 -7.99
N ILE A 318 -11.30 -8.32 -7.03
CA ILE A 318 -11.75 -7.76 -5.75
C ILE A 318 -11.29 -8.71 -4.64
N ASP A 319 -10.58 -8.18 -3.66
CA ASP A 319 -10.09 -8.94 -2.49
C ASP A 319 -10.95 -8.59 -1.28
N ALA A 320 -12.03 -9.36 -1.08
CA ALA A 320 -12.96 -9.21 0.03
C ALA A 320 -13.55 -10.58 0.45
N PRO A 321 -14.00 -10.73 1.70
CA PRO A 321 -14.72 -11.91 2.16
C PRO A 321 -15.99 -12.21 1.34
N ALA A 322 -16.38 -13.49 1.26
CA ALA A 322 -17.51 -13.93 0.44
C ALA A 322 -18.85 -13.28 0.83
N ASP A 323 -19.09 -13.07 2.13
CA ASP A 323 -20.29 -12.40 2.65
C ASP A 323 -20.32 -10.90 2.30
N VAL A 324 -19.15 -10.27 2.17
CA VAL A 324 -19.03 -8.87 1.73
C VAL A 324 -19.31 -8.78 0.23
N ILE A 325 -18.78 -9.73 -0.56
CA ILE A 325 -19.02 -9.79 -2.01
C ILE A 325 -20.50 -9.97 -2.32
N GLU A 326 -21.21 -10.84 -1.60
CA GLU A 326 -22.64 -11.05 -1.79
C GLU A 326 -23.45 -9.76 -1.56
N ARG A 327 -23.13 -9.02 -0.49
CA ARG A 327 -23.71 -7.70 -0.23
C ARG A 327 -23.39 -6.68 -1.32
N MET A 328 -22.15 -6.68 -1.82
CA MET A 328 -21.71 -5.80 -2.91
C MET A 328 -22.44 -6.07 -4.22
N LEU A 329 -22.69 -7.34 -4.54
CA LEU A 329 -23.47 -7.71 -5.72
C LEU A 329 -24.90 -7.17 -5.62
N ALA A 330 -25.54 -7.30 -4.44
CA ALA A 330 -26.85 -6.72 -4.19
C ALA A 330 -26.84 -5.20 -4.37
N GLN A 331 -25.87 -4.50 -3.75
CA GLN A 331 -25.72 -3.04 -3.91
C GLN A 331 -25.49 -2.64 -5.36
N ALA A 332 -24.62 -3.32 -6.10
CA ALA A 332 -24.32 -3.00 -7.49
C ALA A 332 -25.58 -3.09 -8.37
N SER A 333 -26.42 -4.10 -8.13
CA SER A 333 -27.70 -4.28 -8.82
C SER A 333 -28.72 -3.17 -8.48
N THR A 334 -28.81 -2.80 -7.21
CA THR A 334 -29.75 -1.76 -6.74
C THR A 334 -29.30 -0.37 -7.18
N PHE A 335 -28.00 -0.08 -7.25
CA PHE A 335 -27.48 1.26 -7.54
C PHE A 335 -27.58 1.62 -9.04
N GLY A 336 -27.28 0.66 -9.93
CA GLY A 336 -27.27 0.88 -11.39
C GLY A 336 -25.92 1.36 -11.93
N ALA A 337 -25.55 0.89 -13.12
CA ALA A 337 -24.19 1.07 -13.66
C ALA A 337 -23.87 2.53 -14.02
N ALA A 338 -24.81 3.28 -14.58
CA ALA A 338 -24.57 4.68 -14.95
C ALA A 338 -24.48 5.57 -13.70
N GLU A 339 -25.32 5.29 -12.71
CA GLU A 339 -25.32 6.02 -11.44
C GLU A 339 -24.08 5.73 -10.60
N LEU A 340 -23.62 4.47 -10.56
CA LEU A 340 -22.34 4.09 -9.93
C LEU A 340 -21.16 4.81 -10.57
N SER A 341 -21.07 4.81 -11.91
CA SER A 341 -19.98 5.49 -12.62
C SER A 341 -19.96 6.99 -12.33
N ARG A 342 -21.13 7.65 -12.38
CA ARG A 342 -21.24 9.08 -12.05
C ARG A 342 -20.84 9.36 -10.60
N SER A 343 -21.27 8.51 -9.68
CA SER A 343 -20.95 8.67 -8.26
C SER A 343 -19.45 8.52 -8.01
N ALA A 344 -18.79 7.54 -8.65
CA ALA A 344 -17.35 7.35 -8.56
C ALA A 344 -16.57 8.57 -9.07
N ASP A 345 -17.00 9.19 -10.18
CA ASP A 345 -16.37 10.40 -10.71
C ASP A 345 -16.47 11.57 -9.73
N LEU A 346 -17.66 11.82 -9.18
CA LEU A 346 -17.91 12.91 -8.22
C LEU A 346 -17.11 12.72 -6.92
N VAL A 347 -17.05 11.49 -6.42
CA VAL A 347 -16.28 11.15 -5.22
C VAL A 347 -14.78 11.31 -5.48
N ASN A 348 -14.27 10.92 -6.65
CA ASN A 348 -12.87 11.09 -7.02
C ASN A 348 -12.47 12.57 -7.17
N GLU A 349 -13.33 13.38 -7.78
CA GLU A 349 -13.14 14.84 -7.86
C GLU A 349 -13.10 15.45 -6.46
N GLY A 350 -14.10 15.16 -5.63
CA GLY A 350 -14.17 15.65 -4.25
C GLY A 350 -12.96 15.22 -3.39
N LEU A 351 -12.50 13.97 -3.52
CA LEU A 351 -11.30 13.47 -2.84
C LEU A 351 -10.04 14.27 -3.23
N THR A 352 -9.96 14.73 -4.48
CA THR A 352 -8.86 15.57 -4.97
C THR A 352 -8.95 16.98 -4.38
N GLU A 353 -10.15 17.55 -4.29
CA GLU A 353 -10.43 18.88 -3.73
C GLU A 353 -10.17 18.96 -2.21
N MET A 354 -10.29 17.83 -1.50
CA MET A 354 -9.98 17.72 -0.06
C MET A 354 -8.49 17.94 0.30
N ARG A 355 -7.59 18.10 -0.68
CA ARG A 355 -6.15 18.40 -0.44
C ARG A 355 -5.88 19.87 -0.05
N GLY A 356 -6.90 20.73 0.00
CA GLY A 356 -6.81 22.16 0.30
C GLY A 356 -7.19 22.57 1.73
N ALA A 357 -7.40 23.87 1.94
CA ALA A 357 -7.70 24.49 3.25
C ALA A 357 -9.19 24.47 3.65
N ASN A 358 -10.03 23.75 2.91
CA ASN A 358 -11.46 23.68 3.19
C ASN A 358 -11.75 22.72 4.35
N SER A 359 -12.82 22.98 5.10
CA SER A 359 -13.29 22.05 6.15
C SER A 359 -13.59 20.67 5.54
N PRO A 360 -12.96 19.58 6.02
CA PRO A 360 -13.20 18.23 5.52
C PRO A 360 -14.67 17.80 5.63
N ARG A 361 -15.38 18.26 6.67
CA ARG A 361 -16.83 18.04 6.85
C ARG A 361 -17.62 18.66 5.70
N LEU A 362 -17.38 19.93 5.40
CA LEU A 362 -18.08 20.64 4.32
C LEU A 362 -17.87 19.95 2.96
N GLN A 363 -16.64 19.49 2.69
CA GLN A 363 -16.33 18.78 1.45
C GLN A 363 -17.08 17.45 1.36
N LEU A 364 -17.15 16.69 2.46
CA LEU A 364 -17.93 15.46 2.51
C LEU A 364 -19.44 15.71 2.28
N GLU A 365 -20.01 16.72 2.94
CA GLU A 365 -21.41 17.14 2.75
C GLU A 365 -21.71 17.52 1.29
N LEU A 366 -20.80 18.26 0.64
CA LEU A 366 -20.93 18.64 -0.76
C LEU A 366 -20.85 17.43 -1.71
N ILE A 367 -19.97 16.47 -1.45
CA ILE A 367 -19.88 15.23 -2.22
C ILE A 367 -21.22 14.48 -2.14
N CYS A 368 -21.75 14.25 -0.93
CA CYS A 368 -23.03 13.58 -0.72
C CYS A 368 -24.18 14.31 -1.44
N ALA A 369 -24.27 15.63 -1.31
CA ALA A 369 -25.29 16.44 -1.98
C ALA A 369 -25.21 16.32 -3.51
N ARG A 370 -24.00 16.38 -4.09
CA ARG A 370 -23.80 16.26 -5.55
C ARG A 370 -24.19 14.88 -6.06
N VAL A 371 -23.87 13.81 -5.33
CA VAL A 371 -24.26 12.44 -5.70
C VAL A 371 -25.79 12.32 -5.72
N LEU A 372 -26.48 12.80 -4.69
CA LEU A 372 -27.95 12.71 -4.55
C LEU A 372 -28.74 13.54 -5.57
N LEU A 373 -28.14 14.57 -6.17
CA LEU A 373 -28.81 15.53 -7.08
C LEU A 373 -28.37 15.38 -8.56
N PRO A 374 -28.72 14.28 -9.26
CA PRO A 374 -28.40 14.15 -10.68
C PRO A 374 -29.13 15.19 -11.54
N ALA A 375 -30.33 15.63 -11.15
CA ALA A 375 -31.09 16.63 -11.89
C ALA A 375 -30.48 18.05 -11.86
N ALA A 376 -29.49 18.30 -10.99
CA ALA A 376 -28.79 19.58 -10.95
C ALA A 376 -27.80 19.77 -12.12
N TYR A 377 -27.51 18.70 -12.87
CA TYR A 377 -26.57 18.69 -13.97
C TYR A 377 -27.26 18.27 -15.27
N GLY A 378 -26.87 18.90 -16.39
CA GLY A 378 -27.47 18.69 -17.71
C GLY A 378 -26.65 17.82 -18.65
N ASP A 379 -25.64 17.12 -18.13
CA ASP A 379 -24.75 16.25 -18.91
C ASP A 379 -25.36 14.87 -19.17
N GLU A 380 -24.83 14.16 -20.18
CA GLU A 380 -25.34 12.85 -20.62
C GLU A 380 -25.36 11.82 -19.48
N ARG A 381 -24.35 11.83 -18.61
CA ARG A 381 -24.27 10.92 -17.45
C ARG A 381 -25.37 11.20 -16.42
N ALA A 382 -25.74 12.46 -16.20
CA ALA A 382 -26.86 12.81 -15.34
C ALA A 382 -28.21 12.36 -15.91
N VAL A 383 -28.39 12.42 -17.23
CA VAL A 383 -29.59 11.88 -17.90
C VAL A 383 -29.65 10.36 -17.76
N MET A 384 -28.54 9.65 -18.02
CA MET A 384 -28.47 8.20 -17.88
C MET A 384 -28.72 7.74 -16.43
N ALA A 385 -28.15 8.42 -15.43
CA ALA A 385 -28.42 8.12 -14.02
C ALA A 385 -29.91 8.28 -13.65
N ARG A 386 -30.60 9.27 -14.24
CA ARG A 386 -32.05 9.46 -14.04
C ARG A 386 -32.87 8.36 -14.74
N LEU A 387 -32.42 7.88 -15.90
CA LEU A 387 -33.04 6.75 -16.59
C LEU A 387 -32.89 5.47 -15.77
N ASP A 388 -31.69 5.18 -15.25
CA ASP A 388 -31.44 4.03 -14.35
C ASP A 388 -32.43 4.04 -13.17
N ARG A 389 -32.60 5.19 -12.49
CA ARG A 389 -33.60 5.32 -11.38
C ARG A 389 -35.03 5.01 -11.83
N LEU A 390 -35.44 5.49 -13.01
CA LEU A 390 -36.80 5.29 -13.53
C LEU A 390 -37.03 3.83 -13.91
N GLU A 391 -36.06 3.18 -14.54
CA GLU A 391 -36.12 1.77 -14.92
C GLU A 391 -36.20 0.87 -13.68
N ARG A 392 -35.43 1.18 -12.62
CA ARG A 392 -35.52 0.51 -11.32
C ARG A 392 -36.90 0.67 -10.67
N GLY A 393 -37.44 1.89 -10.65
CA GLY A 393 -38.78 2.16 -10.12
C GLY A 393 -39.86 1.40 -10.89
N ALA A 394 -39.78 1.34 -12.22
CA ALA A 394 -40.72 0.59 -13.05
C ALA A 394 -40.64 -0.94 -12.84
N ALA A 395 -39.44 -1.47 -12.59
CA ALA A 395 -39.23 -2.88 -12.24
C ALA A 395 -39.88 -3.25 -10.88
N GLN A 396 -39.82 -2.35 -9.89
CA GLN A 396 -40.51 -2.55 -8.60
C GLN A 396 -42.05 -2.52 -8.74
N PHE A 397 -42.60 -1.66 -9.60
CA PHE A 397 -44.05 -1.61 -9.86
C PHE A 397 -44.59 -2.83 -10.64
N SER A 398 -43.76 -3.48 -11.45
CA SER A 398 -44.16 -4.64 -12.26
C SER A 398 -44.04 -5.98 -11.51
N GLY A 399 -43.27 -6.06 -10.42
CA GLY A 399 -43.21 -7.21 -9.51
C GLY A 399 -44.36 -7.31 -8.49
N GLY A 400 -45.14 -6.24 -8.31
CA GLY A 400 -46.29 -6.16 -7.40
C GLY A 400 -47.63 -6.49 -8.07
N GLY A 401 -47.74 -7.64 -8.74
CA GLY A 401 -48.98 -8.09 -9.36
C GLY A 401 -50.01 -8.58 -8.33
N GLY A 402 -50.87 -7.69 -7.82
CA GLY A 402 -51.98 -8.10 -6.97
C GLY A 402 -52.82 -7.01 -6.30
N ALA A 403 -52.91 -5.79 -6.83
CA ALA A 403 -53.91 -4.83 -6.36
C ALA A 403 -55.23 -5.06 -7.11
N THR A 404 -56.18 -5.73 -6.46
CA THR A 404 -57.58 -5.83 -6.90
C THR A 404 -58.15 -4.45 -7.15
N ALA A 405 -58.66 -4.21 -8.36
CA ALA A 405 -59.36 -2.99 -8.73
C ALA A 405 -60.54 -2.72 -7.78
N PRO A 406 -60.77 -1.47 -7.33
CA PRO A 406 -61.92 -1.14 -6.51
C PRO A 406 -63.20 -1.28 -7.34
N ALA A 407 -64.18 -1.98 -6.79
CA ALA A 407 -65.50 -2.17 -7.41
C ALA A 407 -66.22 -0.82 -7.61
N PRO A 408 -66.97 -0.65 -8.71
CA PRO A 408 -67.70 0.59 -8.97
C PRO A 408 -68.85 0.77 -7.96
N PRO A 409 -69.18 2.03 -7.60
CA PRO A 409 -70.22 2.31 -6.60
C PRO A 409 -71.62 1.91 -7.11
N PRO A 410 -72.52 1.45 -6.23
CA PRO A 410 -73.88 1.07 -6.61
C PRO A 410 -74.69 2.31 -7.03
N GLY A 411 -75.37 2.19 -8.18
CA GLY A 411 -76.24 3.23 -8.73
C GLY A 411 -77.50 3.48 -7.89
N PRO A 412 -78.14 4.66 -8.03
CA PRO A 412 -79.24 5.07 -7.17
C PRO A 412 -80.52 4.26 -7.45
N THR A 413 -81.04 3.61 -6.41
CA THR A 413 -82.32 2.92 -6.42
C THR A 413 -83.48 3.92 -6.54
N GLY A 414 -84.26 3.80 -7.61
CA GLY A 414 -85.48 4.58 -7.84
C GLY A 414 -86.54 4.32 -6.77
N ARG A 415 -87.21 5.38 -6.33
CA ARG A 415 -88.43 5.34 -5.51
C ARG A 415 -89.58 4.74 -6.33
N PRO A 416 -90.41 3.85 -5.76
CA PRO A 416 -91.72 3.58 -6.34
C PRO A 416 -92.69 4.72 -5.99
N ALA A 417 -93.48 5.12 -6.98
CA ALA A 417 -94.63 6.01 -6.83
C ALA A 417 -95.91 5.17 -6.83
N TYR A 418 -96.79 5.52 -5.87
CA TYR A 418 -98.15 5.04 -5.57
C TYR A 418 -98.35 3.62 -5.08
#